data_AF-A0AAV6BLY5-F1
#
_entry.id   AF-A0AAV6BLY5-F1
#
_cell.length_a   1.000
_cell.length_b   1.000
_cell.length_c   1.000
_cell.angle_alpha   90.00
_cell.angle_beta   90.00
_cell.angle_gamma   90.00
#
_symmetry.space_group_name_H-M   'P 1'
#
loop_
_entity.id
_entity.type
_entity.pdbx_description
1 polymer ?
#
loop_
_entity_poly.entity_id
_entity_poly.type
_entity_poly.pdbx_seq_one_letter_code
_entity_poly.pdbx_strand_id
1 'polypeptide(L)'
;MTIGRAIALASLGFALLAGVAPRVATAGDTPNGTHYNLNIIAVPPNNRPPDSNTSNRHTIIAPLNTVRGNVDCRIMLTNGGTTYDFQVVDGFCLDGDASFVLPDPDPLNTGVAEYQVWLALAGKPGGGANLTTCQVDKVTLEEVCSLESTITISGNRDPGKPKWVNVTKQLLTVCLDTSVPSDGVCDTRQFLFDDSTKDYLWQYDNFGNRLLKLRFYPIQQSIGFNP
;
A
#
# COMPACT_ATOMS: atom_id res chain seq x y z
N MET A 1 -25.84 67.96 8.92
CA MET A 1 -24.57 67.27 8.58
C MET A 1 -24.64 65.93 9.26
N THR A 2 -25.13 64.91 8.57
CA THR A 2 -25.58 63.65 9.17
C THR A 2 -24.96 62.50 8.39
N ILE A 3 -24.27 61.64 9.12
CA ILE A 3 -23.29 60.66 8.68
C ILE A 3 -24.01 59.41 8.15
N GLY A 4 -23.74 59.03 6.90
CA GLY A 4 -24.17 57.76 6.31
C GLY A 4 -23.23 56.62 6.74
N ARG A 5 -23.78 55.59 7.40
CA ARG A 5 -23.08 54.35 7.74
C ARG A 5 -23.18 53.36 6.58
N ALA A 6 -22.03 52.99 6.00
CA ALA A 6 -21.94 51.92 5.03
C ALA A 6 -21.94 50.56 5.75
N ILE A 7 -22.83 49.65 5.33
CA ILE A 7 -22.90 48.26 5.77
C ILE A 7 -22.03 47.45 4.80
N ALA A 8 -20.92 46.90 5.28
CA ALA A 8 -20.09 45.97 4.52
C ALA A 8 -20.66 44.54 4.66
N LEU A 9 -21.06 43.94 3.53
CA LEU A 9 -21.45 42.54 3.43
C LEU A 9 -20.20 41.65 3.49
N ALA A 10 -20.11 40.77 4.49
CA ALA A 10 -19.11 39.71 4.53
C ALA A 10 -19.65 38.48 3.78
N SER A 11 -19.10 38.23 2.59
CA SER A 11 -19.33 37.02 1.82
C SER A 11 -18.54 35.87 2.42
N LEU A 12 -19.21 34.84 2.96
CA LEU A 12 -18.59 33.57 3.30
C LEU A 12 -18.17 32.84 2.01
N GLY A 13 -16.87 32.78 1.76
CA GLY A 13 -16.30 31.92 0.73
C GLY A 13 -16.33 30.46 1.17
N PHE A 14 -17.09 29.64 0.47
CA PHE A 14 -17.08 28.19 0.62
C PHE A 14 -15.78 27.66 -0.03
N ALA A 15 -14.80 27.27 0.78
CA ALA A 15 -13.59 26.62 0.27
C ALA A 15 -13.96 25.23 -0.26
N LEU A 16 -13.88 25.03 -1.58
CA LEU A 16 -13.90 23.69 -2.16
C LEU A 16 -12.61 22.98 -1.73
N LEU A 17 -12.74 22.00 -0.84
CA LEU A 17 -11.72 20.97 -0.66
C LEU A 17 -11.63 20.21 -1.98
N ALA A 18 -10.58 20.46 -2.76
CA ALA A 18 -10.24 19.63 -3.91
C ALA A 18 -9.88 18.24 -3.37
N GLY A 19 -10.81 17.29 -3.47
CA GLY A 19 -10.52 15.90 -3.15
C GLY A 19 -9.38 15.39 -4.02
N VAL A 20 -8.26 15.04 -3.40
CA VAL A 20 -7.16 14.35 -4.08
C VAL A 20 -7.71 12.99 -4.51
N ALA A 21 -7.95 12.82 -5.81
CA ALA A 21 -8.28 11.51 -6.35
C ALA A 21 -7.05 10.61 -6.20
N PRO A 22 -7.18 9.39 -5.63
CA PRO A 22 -6.05 8.48 -5.51
C PRO A 22 -5.44 8.22 -6.90
N ARG A 23 -4.12 8.37 -7.02
CA ARG A 23 -3.40 8.11 -8.28
C ARG A 23 -3.51 6.62 -8.62
N VAL A 24 -4.33 6.31 -9.62
CA VAL A 24 -4.55 4.94 -10.10
C VAL A 24 -3.26 4.40 -10.71
N ALA A 25 -2.78 3.29 -10.17
CA ALA A 25 -1.64 2.57 -10.69
C ALA A 25 -1.88 2.16 -12.16
N THR A 26 -0.84 2.17 -13.01
CA THR A 26 -1.00 1.98 -14.47
C THR A 26 -1.18 0.50 -14.81
N ALA A 27 -2.31 0.18 -15.46
CA ALA A 27 -2.59 -1.18 -15.92
C ALA A 27 -1.76 -1.50 -17.18
N GLY A 28 -1.23 -2.73 -17.25
CA GLY A 28 -0.42 -3.16 -18.39
C GLY A 28 -0.02 -4.63 -18.33
N ASP A 29 0.72 -5.07 -19.34
CA ASP A 29 1.34 -6.40 -19.35
C ASP A 29 2.53 -6.41 -18.38
N THR A 30 2.62 -7.46 -17.56
CA THR A 30 3.77 -7.62 -16.66
C THR A 30 5.05 -7.92 -17.46
N PRO A 31 6.23 -7.57 -16.93
CA PRO A 31 7.49 -8.00 -17.49
C PRO A 31 7.56 -9.53 -17.65
N ASN A 32 8.37 -9.98 -18.62
CA ASN A 32 8.74 -11.39 -18.75
C ASN A 32 10.01 -11.65 -17.95
N GLY A 33 10.12 -12.83 -17.32
CA GLY A 33 11.33 -13.26 -16.63
C GLY A 33 11.11 -13.76 -15.20
N THR A 34 12.21 -14.01 -14.50
CA THR A 34 12.23 -14.46 -13.11
C THR A 34 11.58 -13.42 -12.21
N HIS A 35 10.72 -13.88 -11.31
CA HIS A 35 10.07 -13.03 -10.32
C HIS A 35 9.69 -13.85 -9.08
N TYR A 36 9.71 -13.20 -7.93
CA TYR A 36 9.09 -13.75 -6.73
C TYR A 36 7.57 -13.53 -6.79
N ASN A 37 6.80 -14.50 -6.31
CA ASN A 37 5.34 -14.39 -6.22
C ASN A 37 4.94 -14.35 -4.75
N LEU A 38 4.03 -13.45 -4.39
CA LEU A 38 3.34 -13.46 -3.11
C LEU A 38 1.84 -13.47 -3.37
N ASN A 39 1.12 -14.40 -2.74
CA ASN A 39 -0.34 -14.45 -2.78
C ASN A 39 -0.92 -14.05 -1.42
N ILE A 40 -1.89 -13.15 -1.39
CA ILE A 40 -2.71 -12.89 -0.21
C ILE A 40 -4.07 -13.54 -0.45
N ILE A 41 -4.36 -14.59 0.31
CA ILE A 41 -5.59 -15.39 0.18
C ILE A 41 -6.53 -14.98 1.29
N ALA A 42 -7.69 -14.43 0.93
CA ALA A 42 -8.69 -14.07 1.91
C ALA A 42 -9.65 -15.23 2.18
N VAL A 43 -9.83 -15.58 3.45
CA VAL A 43 -10.67 -16.69 3.89
C VAL A 43 -11.83 -16.22 4.76
N PRO A 44 -13.05 -16.76 4.57
CA PRO A 44 -14.19 -16.37 5.39
C PRO A 44 -14.06 -16.95 6.81
N PRO A 45 -14.71 -16.35 7.82
CA PRO A 45 -14.57 -16.74 9.22
C PRO A 45 -15.01 -18.18 9.50
N ASN A 46 -15.91 -18.74 8.69
CA ASN A 46 -16.42 -20.11 8.83
C ASN A 46 -15.62 -21.17 8.06
N ASN A 47 -14.51 -20.80 7.40
CA ASN A 47 -13.66 -21.72 6.65
C ASN A 47 -12.17 -21.33 6.77
N ARG A 48 -11.72 -21.13 8.01
CA ARG A 48 -10.32 -20.81 8.30
C ARG A 48 -9.47 -22.08 8.21
N PRO A 49 -8.36 -22.09 7.46
CA PRO A 49 -7.40 -23.18 7.52
C PRO A 49 -6.71 -23.19 8.90
N PRO A 50 -6.13 -24.32 9.33
CA PRO A 50 -5.27 -24.34 10.51
C PRO A 50 -4.11 -23.37 10.33
N ASP A 51 -3.73 -22.70 11.42
CA ASP A 51 -2.52 -21.88 11.45
C ASP A 51 -1.33 -22.71 10.99
N SER A 52 -0.52 -22.08 10.16
CA SER A 52 0.77 -22.63 9.77
C SER A 52 1.70 -21.51 9.35
N ASN A 53 2.46 -21.04 10.32
CA ASN A 53 3.64 -20.17 10.22
C ASN A 53 4.83 -20.77 9.44
N THR A 54 4.61 -21.77 8.59
CA THR A 54 5.71 -22.41 7.86
C THR A 54 6.29 -21.44 6.83
N SER A 55 7.57 -21.10 7.00
CA SER A 55 8.33 -20.05 6.29
C SER A 55 8.63 -20.31 4.79
N ASN A 56 8.21 -21.45 4.24
CA ASN A 56 8.41 -21.81 2.82
C ASN A 56 7.21 -21.43 1.94
N ARG A 57 6.32 -20.57 2.43
CA ARG A 57 5.10 -20.21 1.70
C ARG A 57 5.29 -18.88 1.00
N HIS A 58 4.86 -18.85 -0.25
CA HIS A 58 4.70 -17.63 -1.03
C HIS A 58 3.29 -17.05 -0.80
N THR A 59 2.79 -17.13 0.43
CA THR A 59 1.37 -16.93 0.73
C THR A 59 1.12 -16.39 2.13
N ILE A 60 0.26 -15.38 2.20
CA ILE A 60 -0.34 -14.84 3.42
C ILE A 60 -1.83 -15.16 3.40
N ILE A 61 -2.37 -15.64 4.51
CA ILE A 61 -3.79 -15.89 4.75
C ILE A 61 -4.35 -14.70 5.52
N ALA A 62 -5.36 -14.04 4.97
CA ALA A 62 -5.98 -12.85 5.56
C ALA A 62 -7.49 -13.05 5.74
N PRO A 63 -8.15 -12.24 6.60
CA PRO A 63 -9.60 -12.26 6.71
C PRO A 63 -10.28 -11.86 5.40
N LEU A 64 -11.34 -12.57 5.03
CA LEU A 64 -12.28 -12.10 4.01
C LEU A 64 -13.31 -11.19 4.67
N ASN A 65 -13.17 -9.89 4.44
CA ASN A 65 -14.17 -8.90 4.79
C ASN A 65 -14.88 -8.41 3.51
N THR A 66 -16.06 -7.81 3.67
CA THR A 66 -16.91 -7.26 2.61
C THR A 66 -17.17 -5.78 2.77
N VAL A 67 -16.72 -5.17 3.88
CA VAL A 67 -16.84 -3.75 4.18
C VAL A 67 -15.50 -3.07 3.94
N ARG A 68 -15.51 -1.98 3.18
CA ARG A 68 -14.31 -1.16 2.91
C ARG A 68 -13.93 -0.33 4.13
N GLY A 69 -12.64 -0.17 4.34
CA GLY A 69 -12.08 0.63 5.44
C GLY A 69 -11.88 -0.18 6.71
N ASN A 70 -12.03 -1.52 6.65
CA ASN A 70 -11.71 -2.38 7.77
C ASN A 70 -10.36 -3.06 7.51
N VAL A 71 -9.30 -2.47 8.08
CA VAL A 71 -7.95 -3.03 8.03
C VAL A 71 -7.87 -4.16 9.06
N ASP A 72 -8.14 -5.37 8.61
CA ASP A 72 -8.09 -6.59 9.45
C ASP A 72 -6.79 -7.38 9.28
N CYS A 73 -5.83 -6.85 8.53
CA CYS A 73 -4.53 -7.47 8.34
C CYS A 73 -3.44 -6.42 8.12
N ARG A 74 -2.44 -6.43 9.01
CA ARG A 74 -1.18 -5.69 8.84
C ARG A 74 -0.10 -6.68 8.45
N ILE A 75 0.71 -6.32 7.47
CA ILE A 75 1.83 -7.13 7.00
C ILE A 75 3.11 -6.36 7.36
N MET A 76 3.76 -6.78 8.43
CA MET A 76 5.00 -6.18 8.91
C MET A 76 6.13 -6.46 7.93
N LEU A 77 6.87 -5.41 7.57
CA LEU A 77 7.93 -5.47 6.58
C LEU A 77 9.28 -5.42 7.27
N THR A 78 10.14 -6.37 6.92
CA THR A 78 11.51 -6.43 7.44
C THR A 78 12.51 -6.37 6.30
N ASN A 79 13.55 -5.56 6.45
CA ASN A 79 14.62 -5.46 5.48
C ASN A 79 15.43 -6.76 5.45
N GLY A 80 15.44 -7.44 4.30
CA GLY A 80 16.26 -8.62 4.04
C GLY A 80 17.72 -8.31 3.70
N GLY A 81 18.14 -7.04 3.72
CA GLY A 81 19.42 -6.61 3.20
C GLY A 81 19.58 -6.93 1.71
N THR A 82 20.83 -7.11 1.28
CA THR A 82 21.18 -7.41 -0.12
C THR A 82 21.30 -8.91 -0.41
N THR A 83 21.25 -9.75 0.62
CA THR A 83 21.52 -11.20 0.55
C THR A 83 20.32 -12.10 0.80
N TYR A 84 19.23 -11.61 1.40
CA TYR A 84 18.01 -12.40 1.58
C TYR A 84 17.00 -12.11 0.47
N ASP A 85 16.54 -13.19 -0.17
CA ASP A 85 15.42 -13.17 -1.10
C ASP A 85 14.10 -12.98 -0.33
N PHE A 86 13.11 -12.40 -1.01
CA PHE A 86 11.74 -12.27 -0.53
C PHE A 86 11.24 -13.50 0.23
N GLN A 87 10.69 -13.33 1.43
CA GLN A 87 10.26 -14.45 2.26
C GLN A 87 9.05 -14.08 3.13
N VAL A 88 8.05 -14.95 3.17
CA VAL A 88 7.00 -14.86 4.19
C VAL A 88 7.52 -15.50 5.47
N VAL A 89 7.69 -14.70 6.51
CA VAL A 89 8.13 -15.15 7.84
C VAL A 89 6.92 -15.58 8.65
N ASP A 90 5.85 -14.79 8.60
CA ASP A 90 4.55 -15.14 9.15
C ASP A 90 3.47 -14.92 8.09
N GLY A 91 2.82 -16.03 7.71
CA GLY A 91 1.81 -16.06 6.66
C GLY A 91 0.39 -16.07 7.20
N PHE A 92 0.16 -15.89 8.50
CA PHE A 92 -1.16 -16.03 9.09
C PHE A 92 -1.59 -14.69 9.72
N CYS A 93 -2.55 -14.03 9.09
CA CYS A 93 -3.08 -12.74 9.53
C CYS A 93 -4.43 -12.88 10.24
N LEU A 94 -4.78 -14.10 10.67
CA LEU A 94 -6.07 -14.42 11.30
C LEU A 94 -6.00 -14.42 12.84
N ASP A 95 -4.78 -14.38 13.37
CA ASP A 95 -4.37 -14.42 14.77
C ASP A 95 -3.49 -13.22 15.15
N GLY A 96 -3.19 -12.34 14.21
CA GLY A 96 -2.39 -11.14 14.42
C GLY A 96 -1.88 -10.55 13.11
N ASP A 97 -0.72 -9.91 13.20
CA ASP A 97 -0.04 -9.32 12.05
C ASP A 97 0.77 -10.40 11.30
N ALA A 98 0.72 -10.39 9.98
CA ALA A 98 1.59 -11.19 9.14
C ALA A 98 2.98 -10.52 9.03
N SER A 99 3.98 -11.25 8.54
CA SER A 99 5.34 -10.74 8.37
C SER A 99 5.96 -11.18 7.05
N PHE A 100 6.55 -10.21 6.35
CA PHE A 100 7.18 -10.39 5.05
C PHE A 100 8.55 -9.69 5.01
N VAL A 101 9.56 -10.44 4.59
CA VAL A 101 10.91 -9.94 4.33
C VAL A 101 11.02 -9.59 2.85
N LEU A 102 11.58 -8.41 2.58
CA LEU A 102 11.89 -7.95 1.23
C LEU A 102 13.22 -7.19 1.24
N PRO A 103 13.98 -7.22 0.12
CA PRO A 103 15.19 -6.42 -0.01
C PRO A 103 14.89 -4.92 0.10
N ASP A 104 15.90 -4.18 0.55
CA ASP A 104 15.91 -2.73 0.45
C ASP A 104 15.65 -2.30 -1.01
N PRO A 105 14.57 -1.55 -1.28
CA PRO A 105 14.24 -1.13 -2.64
C PRO A 105 15.19 -0.07 -3.17
N ASP A 106 15.83 0.77 -2.35
CA ASP A 106 16.76 1.82 -2.81
C ASP A 106 17.98 1.91 -1.87
N PRO A 107 18.83 0.87 -1.82
CA PRO A 107 19.93 0.78 -0.86
C PRO A 107 21.00 1.86 -1.05
N LEU A 108 20.98 2.55 -2.19
CA LEU A 108 21.91 3.64 -2.53
C LEU A 108 21.27 5.03 -2.38
N ASN A 109 19.99 5.10 -1.98
CA ASN A 109 19.22 6.33 -1.81
C ASN A 109 19.31 7.25 -3.03
N THR A 110 19.01 6.70 -4.20
CA THR A 110 19.12 7.36 -5.51
C THR A 110 17.78 7.78 -6.12
N GLY A 111 16.67 7.36 -5.52
CA GLY A 111 15.32 7.52 -6.05
C GLY A 111 14.96 6.47 -7.08
N VAL A 112 15.72 5.37 -7.16
CA VAL A 112 15.53 4.27 -8.11
C VAL A 112 15.29 2.98 -7.32
N ALA A 113 14.11 2.39 -7.51
CA ALA A 113 13.84 1.07 -6.96
C ALA A 113 14.65 -0.01 -7.70
N GLU A 114 15.28 -0.94 -6.99
CA GLU A 114 16.03 -2.08 -7.54
C GLU A 114 15.11 -3.16 -8.15
N TYR A 115 13.82 -3.13 -7.82
CA TYR A 115 12.83 -4.06 -8.32
C TYR A 115 11.47 -3.41 -8.55
N GLN A 116 10.69 -3.99 -9.45
CA GLN A 116 9.31 -3.61 -9.72
C GLN A 116 8.32 -4.52 -9.00
N VAL A 117 7.22 -3.94 -8.53
CA VAL A 117 6.11 -4.68 -7.93
C VAL A 117 4.88 -4.57 -8.80
N TRP A 118 4.29 -5.70 -9.16
CA TRP A 118 3.09 -5.79 -9.96
C TRP A 118 1.99 -6.50 -9.19
N LEU A 119 0.78 -5.95 -9.25
CA LEU A 119 -0.37 -6.43 -8.49
C LEU A 119 -1.52 -6.82 -9.41
N ALA A 120 -2.17 -7.94 -9.12
CA ALA A 120 -3.46 -8.28 -9.70
C ALA A 120 -4.43 -8.90 -8.69
N LEU A 121 -5.71 -8.56 -8.81
CA LEU A 121 -6.78 -9.32 -8.14
C LEU A 121 -7.21 -10.51 -8.99
N ALA A 122 -7.52 -11.63 -8.35
CA ALA A 122 -8.00 -12.84 -8.98
C ALA A 122 -9.15 -13.46 -8.16
N GLY A 123 -9.94 -14.34 -8.80
CA GLY A 123 -11.09 -14.99 -8.17
C GLY A 123 -12.43 -14.40 -8.63
N LYS A 124 -13.49 -14.65 -7.85
CA LYS A 124 -14.86 -14.27 -8.20
C LYS A 124 -15.00 -12.73 -8.26
N PRO A 125 -15.60 -12.18 -9.33
CA PRO A 125 -15.89 -10.74 -9.43
C PRO A 125 -16.76 -10.21 -8.30
N GLY A 126 -16.65 -8.91 -8.00
CA GLY A 126 -17.55 -8.18 -7.09
C GLY A 126 -16.96 -7.71 -5.76
N GLY A 127 -15.68 -8.00 -5.48
CA GLY A 127 -14.97 -7.47 -4.32
C GLY A 127 -13.64 -6.83 -4.69
N GLY A 128 -13.01 -6.11 -3.77
CA GLY A 128 -11.74 -5.45 -4.02
C GLY A 128 -10.85 -5.43 -2.79
N ALA A 129 -9.69 -4.82 -2.93
CA ALA A 129 -8.79 -4.60 -1.80
C ALA A 129 -8.03 -3.29 -1.98
N ASN A 130 -7.62 -2.74 -0.83
CA ASN A 130 -6.66 -1.66 -0.69
C ASN A 130 -5.38 -2.22 -0.05
N LEU A 131 -4.24 -1.81 -0.59
CA LEU A 131 -2.95 -1.92 0.09
C LEU A 131 -2.39 -0.51 0.26
N THR A 132 -1.97 -0.20 1.48
CA THR A 132 -1.38 1.09 1.83
C THR A 132 -0.10 0.86 2.61
N THR A 133 0.98 1.52 2.18
CA THR A 133 2.26 1.49 2.87
C THR A 133 2.25 2.50 4.01
N CYS A 134 2.67 2.05 5.20
CA CYS A 134 2.75 2.87 6.40
C CYS A 134 4.11 2.67 7.09
N GLN A 135 4.44 3.63 7.93
CA GLN A 135 5.60 3.56 8.82
C GLN A 135 5.20 3.88 10.25
N VAL A 136 5.89 3.27 11.22
CA VAL A 136 5.68 3.46 12.66
C VAL A 136 6.98 3.95 13.28
N ASP A 137 6.93 5.05 14.02
CA ASP A 137 8.07 5.53 14.80
C ASP A 137 8.35 4.59 15.98
N LYS A 138 9.58 4.10 16.11
CA LYS A 138 9.96 3.14 17.17
C LYS A 138 9.94 3.73 18.58
N VAL A 139 9.98 5.05 18.71
CA VAL A 139 10.04 5.76 19.99
C VAL A 139 8.66 6.30 20.36
N THR A 140 8.01 7.03 19.46
CA THR A 140 6.69 7.64 19.72
C THR A 140 5.53 6.67 19.48
N LEU A 141 5.78 5.58 18.76
CA LEU A 141 4.77 4.59 18.33
C LEU A 141 3.69 5.19 17.41
N GLU A 142 3.96 6.35 16.82
CA GLU A 142 3.07 7.00 15.88
C GLU A 142 3.13 6.30 14.53
N GLU A 143 1.96 5.92 14.02
CA GLU A 143 1.81 5.32 12.70
C GLU A 143 1.35 6.37 11.68
N VAL A 144 2.11 6.50 10.60
CA VAL A 144 1.79 7.39 9.48
C VAL A 144 1.70 6.55 8.21
N CYS A 145 0.53 6.62 7.57
CA CYS A 145 0.26 5.94 6.31
C CYS A 145 0.38 6.89 5.13
N SER A 146 0.77 6.34 3.98
CA SER A 146 1.02 7.15 2.80
C SER A 146 -0.24 7.77 2.19
N LEU A 147 -0.12 9.04 1.79
CA LEU A 147 -1.21 9.82 1.18
C LEU A 147 -1.49 9.48 -0.30
N GLU A 148 -0.45 9.23 -1.10
CA GLU A 148 -0.60 8.93 -2.54
C GLU A 148 -0.49 7.45 -2.89
N SER A 149 0.01 6.63 -1.97
CA SER A 149 0.44 5.26 -2.27
C SER A 149 -0.62 4.19 -1.96
N THR A 150 -1.90 4.55 -1.93
CA THR A 150 -2.99 3.60 -1.73
C THR A 150 -3.42 2.95 -3.04
N ILE A 151 -3.44 1.62 -3.09
CA ILE A 151 -3.83 0.86 -4.28
C ILE A 151 -5.25 0.38 -4.14
N THR A 152 -6.23 1.12 -4.69
CA THR A 152 -7.61 0.62 -4.79
C THR A 152 -7.79 -0.15 -6.08
N ILE A 153 -8.13 -1.43 -5.97
CA ILE A 153 -8.52 -2.23 -7.13
C ILE A 153 -9.88 -2.86 -6.89
N SER A 154 -10.79 -2.65 -7.85
CA SER A 154 -12.09 -3.31 -7.87
C SER A 154 -12.02 -4.60 -8.69
N GLY A 155 -12.71 -5.62 -8.20
CA GLY A 155 -12.92 -6.90 -8.89
C GLY A 155 -14.09 -6.86 -9.88
N ASN A 156 -14.62 -5.69 -10.23
CA ASN A 156 -15.55 -5.51 -11.35
C ASN A 156 -14.76 -5.58 -12.66
N ARG A 157 -14.13 -6.73 -12.88
CA ARG A 157 -13.31 -7.02 -14.05
C ARG A 157 -14.17 -7.78 -15.05
N ASP A 158 -14.00 -7.46 -16.32
CA ASP A 158 -14.50 -8.29 -17.41
C ASP A 158 -14.00 -9.74 -17.22
N PRO A 159 -14.81 -10.76 -17.49
CA PRO A 159 -14.38 -12.15 -17.42
C PRO A 159 -13.08 -12.36 -18.21
N GLY A 160 -12.04 -12.94 -17.59
CA GLY A 160 -10.76 -13.19 -18.29
C GLY A 160 -9.53 -13.20 -17.40
N LYS A 161 -8.38 -12.82 -17.98
CA LYS A 161 -7.07 -12.82 -17.33
C LYS A 161 -6.99 -11.72 -16.25
N PRO A 162 -6.26 -11.93 -15.13
CA PRO A 162 -6.03 -10.88 -14.15
C PRO A 162 -5.38 -9.66 -14.83
N LYS A 163 -6.00 -8.48 -14.68
CA LYS A 163 -5.38 -7.21 -15.06
C LYS A 163 -4.30 -6.89 -14.03
N TRP A 164 -3.05 -6.84 -14.50
CA TRP A 164 -1.88 -6.49 -13.70
C TRP A 164 -1.63 -4.99 -13.77
N VAL A 165 -1.12 -4.47 -12.66
CA VAL A 165 -0.90 -3.05 -12.47
C VAL A 165 0.47 -2.87 -11.83
N ASN A 166 1.30 -1.98 -12.38
CA ASN A 166 2.58 -1.64 -11.75
C ASN A 166 2.29 -0.78 -10.52
N VAL A 167 2.67 -1.29 -9.35
CA VAL A 167 2.43 -0.68 -8.04
C VAL A 167 3.72 -0.39 -7.27
N THR A 168 4.86 -0.35 -7.98
CA THR A 168 6.18 -0.18 -7.36
C THR A 168 6.24 1.09 -6.50
N LYS A 169 5.81 2.23 -7.04
CA LYS A 169 5.75 3.51 -6.29
C LYS A 169 4.88 3.36 -5.04
N GLN A 170 3.74 2.70 -5.15
CA GLN A 170 2.78 2.61 -4.07
C GLN A 170 3.24 1.68 -2.94
N LEU A 171 3.78 0.50 -3.25
CA LEU A 171 4.16 -0.46 -2.22
C LEU A 171 5.55 -0.24 -1.62
N LEU A 172 6.47 0.38 -2.36
CA LEU A 172 7.86 0.54 -1.93
C LEU A 172 8.18 1.91 -1.37
N THR A 173 7.18 2.79 -1.23
CA THR A 173 7.41 4.14 -0.69
C THR A 173 6.26 4.64 0.18
N VAL A 174 6.61 5.51 1.13
CA VAL A 174 5.68 6.31 1.93
C VAL A 174 5.80 7.76 1.47
N CYS A 175 4.71 8.27 0.92
CA CYS A 175 4.53 9.68 0.62
C CYS A 175 3.92 10.42 1.83
N LEU A 176 4.58 11.47 2.28
CA LEU A 176 4.33 12.21 3.52
C LEU A 176 4.03 13.68 3.24
N ASP A 177 3.10 14.24 4.02
CA ASP A 177 2.89 15.69 4.16
C ASP A 177 3.79 16.19 5.29
N THR A 178 4.63 17.16 4.97
CA THR A 178 5.59 17.80 5.88
C THR A 178 5.30 19.28 6.08
N SER A 179 4.22 19.78 5.48
CA SER A 179 3.80 21.16 5.53
C SER A 179 3.25 21.53 6.91
N VAL A 180 3.43 22.79 7.30
CA VAL A 180 2.93 23.33 8.56
C VAL A 180 2.15 24.62 8.30
N PRO A 181 0.82 24.65 8.48
CA PRO A 181 -0.05 23.51 8.82
C PRO A 181 -0.13 22.47 7.68
N SER A 182 -0.43 21.22 8.04
CA SER A 182 -0.66 20.13 7.07
C SER A 182 -1.80 20.50 6.12
N ASP A 183 -1.58 20.32 4.82
CA ASP A 183 -2.55 20.55 3.75
C ASP A 183 -3.08 19.24 3.13
N GLY A 184 -2.58 18.09 3.59
CA GLY A 184 -2.94 16.75 3.13
C GLY A 184 -2.33 16.38 1.78
N VAL A 185 -1.33 17.12 1.31
CA VAL A 185 -0.64 16.89 0.05
C VAL A 185 0.70 16.21 0.28
N CYS A 186 1.08 15.35 -0.65
CA CYS A 186 2.42 14.77 -0.65
C CYS A 186 3.48 15.86 -0.84
N ASP A 187 4.42 15.97 0.09
CA ASP A 187 5.59 16.83 -0.06
C ASP A 187 6.84 16.01 -0.38
N THR A 188 7.04 14.93 0.37
CA THR A 188 8.23 14.09 0.28
C THR A 188 7.86 12.63 0.21
N ARG A 189 8.72 11.86 -0.43
CA ARG A 189 8.61 10.41 -0.56
C ARG A 189 9.85 9.76 -0.01
N GLN A 190 9.62 8.82 0.89
CA GLN A 190 10.64 7.98 1.50
C GLN A 190 10.45 6.55 0.99
N PHE A 191 11.52 5.88 0.62
CA PHE A 191 11.49 4.46 0.33
C PHE A 191 11.35 3.65 1.63
N LEU A 192 10.94 2.39 1.48
CA LEU A 192 10.97 1.45 2.60
C LEU A 192 12.40 1.33 3.12
N PHE A 193 12.56 1.32 4.44
CA PHE A 193 13.83 1.15 5.14
C PHE A 193 14.83 2.30 5.06
N ASP A 194 14.46 3.45 4.47
CA ASP A 194 15.29 4.66 4.46
C ASP A 194 15.58 5.21 5.87
N ASP A 195 14.68 4.99 6.83
CA ASP A 195 14.82 5.45 8.20
C ASP A 195 14.83 4.26 9.18
N SER A 196 16.02 4.00 9.75
CA SER A 196 16.22 2.95 10.74
C SER A 196 15.43 3.12 12.04
N THR A 197 14.94 4.33 12.33
CA THR A 197 14.10 4.64 13.49
C THR A 197 12.64 4.27 13.28
N LYS A 198 12.28 3.80 12.07
CA LYS A 198 10.93 3.39 11.73
C LYS A 198 10.82 1.89 11.51
N ASP A 199 9.65 1.36 11.81
CA ASP A 199 9.16 0.08 11.28
C ASP A 199 8.23 0.34 10.11
N TYR A 200 8.14 -0.60 9.19
CA TYR A 200 7.33 -0.45 7.97
C TYR A 200 6.30 -1.57 7.88
N LEU A 201 5.14 -1.26 7.31
CA LEU A 201 4.08 -2.24 7.12
C LEU A 201 3.22 -1.93 5.90
N TRP A 202 2.55 -2.95 5.39
CA TRP A 202 1.40 -2.79 4.50
C TRP A 202 0.10 -3.03 5.29
N GLN A 203 -0.80 -2.07 5.26
CA GLN A 203 -2.18 -2.26 5.68
C GLN A 203 -2.97 -2.88 4.52
N TYR A 204 -3.59 -4.04 4.78
CA TYR A 204 -4.45 -4.73 3.81
C TYR A 204 -5.92 -4.61 4.22
N ASP A 205 -6.64 -3.69 3.56
CA ASP A 205 -8.09 -3.52 3.70
C ASP A 205 -8.79 -4.30 2.58
N ASN A 206 -9.40 -5.42 2.94
CA ASN A 206 -10.06 -6.32 2.00
C ASN A 206 -11.58 -6.15 2.04
N PHE A 207 -12.19 -5.81 0.91
CA PHE A 207 -13.64 -5.64 0.80
C PHE A 207 -14.21 -6.55 -0.29
N GLY A 208 -13.94 -7.84 -0.14
CA GLY A 208 -14.56 -8.93 -0.88
C GLY A 208 -13.63 -9.60 -1.90
N ASN A 209 -12.36 -9.20 -1.98
CA ASN A 209 -11.39 -9.90 -2.81
C ASN A 209 -10.94 -11.21 -2.14
N ARG A 210 -10.86 -12.29 -2.93
CA ARG A 210 -10.45 -13.62 -2.42
C ARG A 210 -8.99 -13.93 -2.65
N LEU A 211 -8.37 -13.32 -3.66
CA LEU A 211 -6.98 -13.57 -4.01
C LEU A 211 -6.35 -12.31 -4.58
N LEU A 212 -5.41 -11.74 -3.84
CA LEU A 212 -4.50 -10.71 -4.35
C LEU A 212 -3.17 -11.38 -4.69
N LYS A 213 -2.61 -11.04 -5.83
CA LYS A 213 -1.32 -11.53 -6.31
C LYS A 213 -0.35 -10.38 -6.45
N LEU A 214 0.86 -10.56 -5.93
CA LEU A 214 2.01 -9.68 -6.12
C LEU A 214 3.12 -10.44 -6.84
N ARG A 215 3.80 -9.73 -7.73
CA ARG A 215 5.00 -10.20 -8.44
C ARG A 215 6.10 -9.18 -8.28
N PHE A 216 7.28 -9.65 -7.89
CA PHE A 216 8.47 -8.83 -7.67
C PHE A 216 9.50 -9.19 -8.75
N TYR A 217 9.76 -8.25 -9.65
CA TYR A 217 10.71 -8.43 -10.75
C TYR A 217 12.00 -7.68 -10.44
N PRO A 218 13.18 -8.30 -10.57
CA PRO A 218 14.48 -7.65 -10.37
C PRO A 218 14.82 -6.74 -11.56
N ILE A 219 14.02 -5.70 -11.73
CA ILE A 219 14.10 -4.71 -12.80
C ILE A 219 14.01 -3.35 -12.13
N GLN A 220 14.94 -2.45 -12.45
CA GLN A 220 14.95 -1.13 -11.84
C GLN A 220 13.78 -0.26 -12.31
N GLN A 221 13.33 0.66 -11.45
CA GLN A 221 12.34 1.67 -11.79
C GLN A 221 12.67 3.01 -11.12
N SER A 222 12.79 4.07 -11.92
CA SER A 222 12.90 5.44 -11.39
C SER A 222 11.57 5.87 -10.77
N ILE A 223 11.61 6.35 -9.53
CA ILE A 223 10.43 6.82 -8.77
C ILE A 223 10.63 8.27 -8.34
N GLY A 224 11.82 8.58 -7.80
CA GLY A 224 12.15 9.88 -7.25
C GLY A 224 11.54 10.16 -5.86
N PHE A 225 12.11 11.15 -5.17
CA PHE A 225 11.74 11.53 -3.79
C PHE A 225 10.61 12.56 -3.70
N ASN A 226 10.15 13.11 -4.82
CA ASN A 226 9.15 14.17 -4.85
C ASN A 226 7.91 13.75 -5.68
N PRO A 227 6.72 14.31 -5.40
CA PRO A 227 5.43 13.95 -6.02
C PRO A 227 5.35 13.95 -7.56
#